data_AF-A0A3B9HTX2-F1
#
_entry.id   AF-A0A3B9HTX2-F1
#
_cell.length_a   1.000
_cell.length_b   1.000
_cell.length_c   1.000
_cell.angle_alpha   90.00
_cell.angle_beta   90.00
_cell.angle_gamma   90.00
#
_symmetry.space_group_name_H-M   'P 1'
#
loop_
_entity.id
_entity.type
_entity.pdbx_description
1 polymer ?
#
loop_
_entity_poly.entity_id
_entity_poly.type
_entity_poly.pdbx_seq_one_letter_code
_entity_poly.pdbx_strand_id
1 'polypeptide(L)'
;MQSAYFLQRSALLFFAAFAIFTCSNSVAKAFSEKDMIIMNVAVPAAIAAIKAYHRGENVEKAAIQAAFGGYIMHQGFKMVPKMQEESAIKAWQSKCMINFGASMAESAGEEFVFRMDIGPVWIIAREGDIKIRPGLNAVIAPLVHLIEGSKPDFQRSLRYGTLAFKRSSDPDGTLNGSTALAYSNANTFTTNADGAHAGHELVHTFQYRRDAMYPLRIGNFIKGLDERLGDSWVDDTAWSMNWGLQCAWADATGRSKDFDIPMEKEAYYLEQKYRDPWR
;
A
#
# COMPACT_ATOMS: atom_id res chain seq x y z
N MET A 1 -24.66 2.19 -17.77
CA MET A 1 -24.06 0.97 -18.37
C MET A 1 -22.58 1.10 -18.75
N GLN A 2 -22.03 2.28 -19.08
CA GLN A 2 -20.59 2.45 -19.39
C GLN A 2 -19.64 2.21 -18.20
N SER A 3 -20.08 2.46 -16.96
CA SER A 3 -19.25 2.31 -15.74
C SER A 3 -18.87 0.85 -15.42
N ALA A 4 -19.76 -0.12 -15.65
CA ALA A 4 -19.49 -1.53 -15.39
C ALA A 4 -18.46 -2.11 -16.39
N TYR A 5 -18.55 -1.71 -17.67
CA TYR A 5 -17.58 -2.09 -18.69
C TYR A 5 -16.19 -1.46 -18.47
N PHE A 6 -16.14 -0.26 -17.90
CA PHE A 6 -14.88 0.39 -17.52
C PHE A 6 -14.19 -0.37 -16.39
N LEU A 7 -14.92 -0.71 -15.33
CA LEU A 7 -14.41 -1.48 -14.20
C LEU A 7 -13.93 -2.88 -14.60
N GLN A 8 -14.70 -3.55 -15.46
CA GLN A 8 -14.37 -4.89 -15.95
C GLN A 8 -13.12 -4.87 -16.83
N ARG A 9 -12.89 -3.80 -17.62
CA ARG A 9 -11.71 -3.64 -18.49
C ARG A 9 -10.47 -3.18 -17.72
N SER A 10 -10.60 -2.29 -16.74
CA SER A 10 -9.50 -1.91 -15.85
C SER A 10 -9.04 -3.08 -14.98
N ALA A 11 -9.97 -3.88 -14.48
CA ALA A 11 -9.66 -5.14 -13.81
C ALA A 11 -8.97 -6.13 -14.78
N LEU A 12 -9.48 -6.28 -16.01
CA LEU A 12 -8.84 -7.15 -17.01
C LEU A 12 -7.42 -6.70 -17.36
N LEU A 13 -7.17 -5.39 -17.44
CA LEU A 13 -5.85 -4.83 -17.73
C LEU A 13 -4.90 -4.97 -16.53
N PHE A 14 -5.40 -4.85 -15.31
CA PHE A 14 -4.64 -5.17 -14.10
C PHE A 14 -4.30 -6.67 -14.08
N PHE A 15 -5.28 -7.55 -14.34
CA PHE A 15 -5.06 -9.00 -14.47
C PHE A 15 -4.14 -9.33 -15.63
N ALA A 16 -4.15 -8.59 -16.74
CA ALA A 16 -3.26 -8.78 -17.87
C ALA A 16 -1.84 -8.29 -17.56
N ALA A 17 -1.67 -7.15 -16.87
CA ALA A 17 -0.38 -6.67 -16.41
C ALA A 17 0.22 -7.60 -15.35
N PHE A 18 -0.61 -8.09 -14.43
CA PHE A 18 -0.27 -9.11 -13.45
C PHE A 18 0.09 -10.43 -14.15
N ALA A 19 -0.71 -10.89 -15.12
CA ALA A 19 -0.45 -12.10 -15.90
C ALA A 19 0.85 -11.99 -16.70
N ILE A 20 1.09 -10.88 -17.41
CA ILE A 20 2.33 -10.64 -18.17
C ILE A 20 3.55 -10.62 -17.23
N PHE A 21 3.42 -10.01 -16.05
CA PHE A 21 4.46 -10.04 -15.02
C PHE A 21 4.71 -11.47 -14.51
N THR A 22 3.66 -12.26 -14.27
CA THR A 22 3.75 -13.64 -13.77
C THR A 22 4.24 -14.66 -14.82
N CYS A 23 3.87 -14.52 -16.09
CA CYS A 23 4.29 -15.43 -17.17
C CYS A 23 5.76 -15.24 -17.58
N SER A 24 6.39 -14.14 -17.21
CA SER A 24 7.81 -13.87 -17.53
C SER A 24 8.83 -14.46 -16.56
N ASN A 25 8.40 -15.09 -15.45
CA ASN A 25 9.30 -15.51 -14.36
C ASN A 25 9.28 -17.03 -14.11
N SER A 26 9.92 -17.80 -14.99
CA SER A 26 10.31 -19.20 -14.74
C SER A 26 11.49 -19.35 -13.75
N VAL A 27 12.06 -18.23 -13.29
CA VAL A 27 13.12 -18.16 -12.28
C VAL A 27 12.71 -17.09 -11.27
N ALA A 28 12.85 -17.36 -9.96
CA ALA A 28 12.69 -16.36 -8.91
C ALA A 28 13.78 -15.29 -9.06
N LYS A 29 13.61 -14.35 -9.98
CA LYS A 29 14.52 -13.23 -10.15
C LYS A 29 14.35 -12.28 -8.98
N ALA A 30 15.47 -11.79 -8.46
CA ALA A 30 15.48 -10.69 -7.52
C ALA A 30 14.82 -9.46 -8.14
N PHE A 31 14.03 -8.75 -7.34
CA PHE A 31 13.44 -7.47 -7.72
C PHE A 31 14.55 -6.46 -8.07
N SER A 32 14.31 -5.55 -9.02
CA SER A 32 15.31 -4.57 -9.48
C SER A 32 14.81 -3.12 -9.41
N GLU A 33 15.73 -2.15 -9.49
CA GLU A 33 15.36 -0.72 -9.56
C GLU A 33 14.46 -0.43 -10.77
N LYS A 34 14.66 -1.15 -11.88
CA LYS A 34 13.79 -1.05 -13.05
C LYS A 34 12.37 -1.48 -12.72
N ASP A 35 12.19 -2.57 -11.98
CA ASP A 35 10.87 -3.06 -11.58
C ASP A 35 10.19 -2.06 -10.64
N MET A 36 10.94 -1.44 -9.72
CA MET A 36 10.44 -0.38 -8.85
C MET A 36 9.96 0.85 -9.63
N ILE A 37 10.72 1.30 -10.61
CA ILE A 37 10.32 2.42 -11.49
C ILE A 37 9.08 2.03 -12.30
N ILE A 38 9.00 0.80 -12.80
CA ILE A 38 7.81 0.34 -13.54
C ILE A 38 6.58 0.38 -12.63
N MET A 39 6.64 -0.21 -11.44
CA MET A 39 5.49 -0.29 -10.54
C MET A 39 5.06 1.07 -9.99
N ASN A 40 6.02 1.92 -9.61
CA ASN A 40 5.72 3.18 -8.93
C ASN A 40 5.51 4.35 -9.90
N VAL A 41 6.03 4.29 -11.12
CA VAL A 41 5.96 5.40 -12.10
C VAL A 41 5.18 4.99 -13.36
N ALA A 42 5.64 3.95 -14.06
CA ALA A 42 5.10 3.62 -15.38
C ALA A 42 3.67 3.08 -15.31
N VAL A 43 3.38 2.18 -14.35
CA VAL A 43 2.05 1.61 -14.16
C VAL A 43 1.03 2.68 -13.77
N PRO A 44 1.26 3.56 -12.77
CA PRO A 44 0.37 4.67 -12.48
C PRO A 44 0.15 5.61 -13.67
N ALA A 45 1.20 5.94 -14.42
CA ALA A 45 1.10 6.77 -15.62
C ALA A 45 0.20 6.12 -16.70
N ALA A 46 0.37 4.83 -16.95
CA ALA A 46 -0.45 4.08 -17.89
C ALA A 46 -1.92 4.01 -17.45
N ILE A 47 -2.17 3.74 -16.16
CA ILE A 47 -3.53 3.72 -15.60
C ILE A 47 -4.17 5.10 -15.73
N ALA A 48 -3.46 6.18 -15.41
CA ALA A 48 -3.96 7.54 -15.54
C ALA A 48 -4.27 7.91 -17.00
N ALA A 49 -3.39 7.55 -17.95
CA ALA A 49 -3.60 7.76 -19.38
C ALA A 49 -4.89 7.07 -19.87
N ILE A 50 -5.09 5.80 -19.47
CA ILE A 50 -6.30 5.02 -19.81
C ILE A 50 -7.54 5.66 -19.19
N LYS A 51 -7.49 6.05 -17.90
CA LYS A 51 -8.59 6.74 -17.22
C LYS A 51 -8.96 8.03 -17.95
N ALA A 52 -7.97 8.85 -18.30
CA ALA A 52 -8.18 10.14 -18.97
C ALA A 52 -8.78 9.95 -20.37
N TYR A 53 -8.26 9.01 -21.16
CA TYR A 53 -8.79 8.68 -22.48
C TYR A 53 -10.28 8.34 -22.45
N HIS A 54 -10.69 7.50 -21.51
CA HIS A 54 -12.08 7.09 -21.37
C HIS A 54 -13.02 8.18 -20.85
N ARG A 55 -12.48 9.21 -20.22
CA ARG A 55 -13.25 10.35 -19.68
C ARG A 55 -13.28 11.56 -20.62
N GLY A 56 -12.56 11.51 -21.74
CA GLY A 56 -12.40 12.65 -22.64
C GLY A 56 -11.47 13.74 -22.10
N GLU A 57 -10.61 13.38 -21.16
CA GLU A 57 -9.63 14.29 -20.53
C GLU A 57 -8.29 14.27 -21.29
N ASN A 58 -7.41 15.22 -20.98
CA ASN A 58 -6.07 15.27 -21.60
C ASN A 58 -5.19 14.11 -21.11
N VAL A 59 -4.97 13.12 -21.99
CA VAL A 59 -4.20 11.90 -21.74
C VAL A 59 -2.75 12.19 -21.37
N GLU A 60 -2.08 13.09 -22.10
CA GLU A 60 -0.67 13.42 -21.88
C GLU A 60 -0.47 14.08 -20.51
N LYS A 61 -1.30 15.07 -20.20
CA LYS A 61 -1.27 15.75 -18.89
C LYS A 61 -1.49 14.75 -17.75
N ALA A 62 -2.47 13.86 -17.88
CA ALA A 62 -2.75 12.84 -16.86
C ALA A 62 -1.56 11.86 -16.69
N ALA A 63 -1.00 11.38 -17.79
CA ALA A 63 0.15 10.47 -17.76
C ALA A 63 1.36 11.13 -17.08
N ILE A 64 1.69 12.38 -17.42
CA ILE A 64 2.82 13.12 -16.85
C ILE A 64 2.58 13.39 -15.35
N GLN A 65 1.38 13.83 -14.97
CA GLN A 65 1.05 14.07 -13.57
C GLN A 65 1.20 12.79 -12.73
N ALA A 66 0.71 11.65 -13.25
CA ALA A 66 0.84 10.37 -12.56
C ALA A 66 2.26 9.84 -12.52
N ALA A 67 3.04 10.01 -13.58
CA ALA A 67 4.46 9.67 -13.58
C ALA A 67 5.22 10.51 -12.53
N PHE A 68 4.94 11.82 -12.45
CA PHE A 68 5.59 12.69 -11.48
C PHE A 68 5.18 12.35 -10.03
N GLY A 69 3.88 12.13 -9.78
CA GLY A 69 3.40 11.66 -8.47
C GLY A 69 4.02 10.32 -8.09
N GLY A 70 4.08 9.39 -9.04
CA GLY A 70 4.75 8.10 -8.90
C GLY A 70 6.23 8.20 -8.57
N TYR A 71 6.94 9.15 -9.18
CA TYR A 71 8.35 9.41 -8.89
C TYR A 71 8.55 9.96 -7.47
N ILE A 72 7.72 10.91 -7.02
CA ILE A 72 7.76 11.41 -5.63
C ILE A 72 7.54 10.26 -4.64
N MET A 73 6.53 9.43 -4.92
CA MET A 73 6.24 8.24 -4.12
C MET A 73 7.44 7.28 -4.07
N HIS A 74 8.10 7.03 -5.22
CA HIS A 74 9.32 6.22 -5.30
C HIS A 74 10.46 6.81 -4.46
N GLN A 75 10.68 8.12 -4.49
CA GLN A 75 11.67 8.77 -3.62
C GLN A 75 11.34 8.60 -2.14
N GLY A 76 10.04 8.66 -1.79
CA GLY A 76 9.56 8.33 -0.45
C GLY A 76 9.93 6.90 -0.06
N PHE A 77 9.67 5.91 -0.93
CA PHE A 77 10.00 4.50 -0.71
C PHE A 77 11.50 4.24 -0.45
N LYS A 78 12.40 5.04 -1.04
CA LYS A 78 13.85 4.92 -0.77
C LYS A 78 14.25 5.33 0.65
N MET A 79 13.44 6.17 1.30
CA MET A 79 13.73 6.67 2.66
C MET A 79 13.28 5.66 3.73
N VAL A 80 12.13 5.03 3.52
CA VAL A 80 11.39 4.19 4.48
C VAL A 80 12.24 3.16 5.21
N PRO A 81 13.11 2.39 4.53
CA PRO A 81 13.79 1.28 5.18
C PRO A 81 14.72 1.72 6.31
N LYS A 82 15.20 2.97 6.30
CA LYS A 82 16.07 3.53 7.34
C LYS A 82 15.33 4.24 8.47
N MET A 83 14.01 4.30 8.42
CA MET A 83 13.24 5.17 9.33
C MET A 83 13.29 4.72 10.78
N GLN A 84 13.68 3.47 11.02
CA GLN A 84 13.93 2.96 12.36
C GLN A 84 15.23 3.51 12.98
N GLU A 85 16.25 3.84 12.17
CA GLU A 85 17.49 4.48 12.62
C GLU A 85 17.41 6.02 12.59
N GLU A 86 16.46 6.59 11.84
CA GLU A 86 16.34 8.04 11.58
C GLU A 86 15.35 8.77 12.50
N SER A 87 15.40 10.11 12.53
CA SER A 87 14.48 10.91 13.36
C SER A 87 12.99 10.75 12.96
N ALA A 88 12.07 11.01 13.90
CA ALA A 88 10.63 11.04 13.62
C ALA A 88 10.26 12.02 12.50
N ILE A 89 10.94 13.17 12.41
CA ILE A 89 10.72 14.16 11.33
C ILE A 89 10.99 13.54 9.96
N LYS A 90 12.03 12.70 9.83
CA LYS A 90 12.33 11.99 8.59
C LYS A 90 11.27 10.95 8.24
N ALA A 91 10.71 10.25 9.23
CA ALA A 91 9.61 9.33 9.03
C ALA A 91 8.33 10.04 8.54
N TRP A 92 7.99 11.17 9.13
CA TRP A 92 6.87 11.99 8.66
C TRP A 92 7.14 12.58 7.26
N GLN A 93 8.38 12.98 6.97
CA GLN A 93 8.76 13.44 5.63
C GLN A 93 8.51 12.36 4.57
N SER A 94 8.96 11.11 4.80
CA SER A 94 8.74 10.02 3.85
C SER A 94 7.26 9.70 3.68
N LYS A 95 6.49 9.63 4.79
CA LYS A 95 5.03 9.42 4.76
C LYS A 95 4.31 10.50 3.95
N CYS A 96 4.65 11.77 4.16
CA CYS A 96 4.07 12.89 3.40
C CYS A 96 4.41 12.81 1.91
N MET A 97 5.67 12.47 1.55
CA MET A 97 6.06 12.31 0.15
C MET A 97 5.27 11.19 -0.54
N ILE A 98 5.12 10.05 0.12
CA ILE A 98 4.37 8.90 -0.43
C ILE A 98 2.90 9.24 -0.59
N ASN A 99 2.28 9.83 0.43
CA ASN A 99 0.87 10.21 0.38
C ASN A 99 0.60 11.30 -0.66
N PHE A 100 1.48 12.29 -0.78
CA PHE A 100 1.39 13.33 -1.80
C PHE A 100 1.56 12.74 -3.20
N GLY A 101 2.60 11.93 -3.43
CA GLY A 101 2.86 11.27 -4.70
C GLY A 101 1.71 10.36 -5.14
N ALA A 102 1.20 9.53 -4.23
CA ALA A 102 0.04 8.68 -4.48
C ALA A 102 -1.22 9.50 -4.78
N SER A 103 -1.48 10.57 -4.03
CA SER A 103 -2.63 11.47 -4.26
C SER A 103 -2.55 12.16 -5.63
N MET A 104 -1.35 12.58 -6.03
CA MET A 104 -1.11 13.16 -7.36
C MET A 104 -1.38 12.16 -8.48
N ALA A 105 -0.91 10.93 -8.32
CA ALA A 105 -1.08 9.88 -9.33
C ALA A 105 -2.53 9.39 -9.42
N GLU A 106 -3.21 9.26 -8.29
CA GLU A 106 -4.62 8.88 -8.22
C GLU A 106 -5.53 9.92 -8.87
N SER A 107 -5.26 11.21 -8.60
CA SER A 107 -6.04 12.35 -9.09
C SER A 107 -5.62 12.82 -10.48
N ALA A 108 -4.80 12.05 -11.20
CA ALA A 108 -4.30 12.45 -12.50
C ALA A 108 -5.40 12.45 -13.56
N GLY A 109 -5.54 13.59 -14.25
CA GLY A 109 -6.64 13.83 -15.20
C GLY A 109 -7.97 14.16 -14.51
N GLU A 110 -7.95 14.45 -13.21
CA GLU A 110 -9.12 14.78 -12.41
C GLU A 110 -8.77 15.96 -11.48
N GLU A 111 -9.75 16.39 -10.70
CA GLU A 111 -9.53 17.37 -9.64
C GLU A 111 -8.64 16.76 -8.53
N PHE A 112 -7.68 17.53 -8.02
CA PHE A 112 -6.72 17.02 -7.04
C PHE A 112 -7.38 16.79 -5.68
N VAL A 113 -7.23 15.57 -5.16
CA VAL A 113 -7.64 15.22 -3.81
C VAL A 113 -6.45 14.67 -3.05
N PHE A 114 -6.03 15.38 -1.99
CA PHE A 114 -5.00 14.89 -1.09
C PHE A 114 -5.60 13.86 -0.12
N ARG A 115 -4.96 12.70 0.00
CA ARG A 115 -5.34 11.66 0.97
C ARG A 115 -4.12 11.17 1.72
N MET A 116 -4.27 11.10 3.04
CA MET A 116 -3.25 10.57 3.93
C MET A 116 -3.86 9.77 5.07
N ASP A 117 -3.34 8.57 5.30
CA ASP A 117 -3.68 7.76 6.47
C ASP A 117 -2.90 8.25 7.70
N ILE A 118 -3.55 8.26 8.87
CA ILE A 118 -2.92 8.45 10.18
C ILE A 118 -3.54 7.44 11.15
N GLY A 119 -2.83 6.34 11.39
CA GLY A 119 -3.43 5.18 12.08
C GLY A 119 -4.73 4.78 11.38
N PRO A 120 -5.86 4.55 12.10
CA PRO A 120 -7.07 4.00 11.50
C PRO A 120 -7.89 4.99 10.64
N VAL A 121 -7.49 6.27 10.57
CA VAL A 121 -8.25 7.32 9.87
C VAL A 121 -7.52 7.84 8.64
N TRP A 122 -8.29 8.31 7.68
CA TRP A 122 -7.84 9.01 6.49
C TRP A 122 -8.21 10.48 6.58
N ILE A 123 -7.22 11.35 6.39
CA ILE A 123 -7.40 12.76 6.08
C ILE A 123 -7.62 12.87 4.57
N ILE A 124 -8.71 13.51 4.16
CA ILE A 124 -9.06 13.76 2.77
C ILE A 124 -9.27 15.26 2.60
N ALA A 125 -8.41 15.91 1.83
CA ALA A 125 -8.52 17.34 1.53
C ALA A 125 -8.83 17.58 0.05
N ARG A 126 -9.89 18.35 -0.22
CA ARG A 126 -10.42 18.66 -1.55
C ARG A 126 -11.13 20.01 -1.53
N GLU A 127 -10.89 20.89 -2.52
CA GLU A 127 -11.57 22.21 -2.68
C GLU A 127 -11.65 23.08 -1.39
N GLY A 128 -10.63 23.01 -0.52
CA GLY A 128 -10.63 23.78 0.73
C GLY A 128 -11.43 23.15 1.88
N ASP A 129 -12.04 21.98 1.68
CA ASP A 129 -12.64 21.15 2.74
C ASP A 129 -11.66 20.05 3.18
N ILE A 130 -11.70 19.69 4.46
CA ILE A 130 -10.91 18.63 5.07
C ILE A 130 -11.85 17.68 5.82
N LYS A 131 -11.89 16.43 5.37
CA LYS A 131 -12.65 15.36 6.02
C LYS A 131 -11.71 14.37 6.68
N ILE A 132 -12.10 13.90 7.86
CA ILE A 132 -11.43 12.80 8.56
C ILE A 132 -12.40 11.63 8.59
N ARG A 133 -12.00 10.50 8.01
CA ARG A 133 -12.86 9.31 7.88
C ARG A 133 -12.13 8.05 8.28
N PRO A 134 -12.73 7.15 9.09
CA PRO A 134 -12.17 5.83 9.30
C PRO A 134 -12.09 5.04 7.99
N GLY A 135 -11.01 4.28 7.81
CA GLY A 135 -10.89 3.32 6.72
C GLY A 135 -11.43 1.96 7.12
N LEU A 136 -12.03 1.21 6.19
CA LEU A 136 -12.64 -0.08 6.50
C LEU A 136 -11.59 -1.10 6.97
N ASN A 137 -10.55 -1.32 6.17
CA ASN A 137 -9.42 -2.18 6.54
C ASN A 137 -8.58 -1.58 7.65
N ALA A 138 -8.37 -0.26 7.59
CA ALA A 138 -7.65 0.51 8.59
C ALA A 138 -8.18 0.35 10.01
N VAL A 139 -9.45 -0.02 10.17
CA VAL A 139 -10.09 -0.28 11.46
C VAL A 139 -10.13 -1.77 11.78
N ILE A 140 -10.38 -2.64 10.80
CA ILE A 140 -10.44 -4.10 11.01
C ILE A 140 -9.06 -4.66 11.37
N ALA A 141 -8.01 -4.26 10.66
CA ALA A 141 -6.65 -4.74 10.88
C ALA A 141 -6.16 -4.55 12.33
N PRO A 142 -6.26 -3.35 12.94
CA PRO A 142 -5.94 -3.15 14.36
C PRO A 142 -6.71 -4.08 15.31
N LEU A 143 -8.01 -4.30 15.05
CA LEU A 143 -8.85 -5.13 15.90
C LEU A 143 -8.40 -6.59 15.89
N VAL A 144 -8.00 -7.10 14.71
CA VAL A 144 -7.43 -8.45 14.58
C VAL A 144 -6.15 -8.58 15.41
N HIS A 145 -5.23 -7.62 15.30
CA HIS A 145 -3.99 -7.63 16.09
C HIS A 145 -4.24 -7.62 17.61
N LEU A 146 -5.23 -6.87 18.07
CA LEU A 146 -5.63 -6.84 19.48
C LEU A 146 -6.19 -8.20 19.95
N ILE A 147 -7.03 -8.84 19.12
CA ILE A 147 -7.59 -10.18 19.41
C ILE A 147 -6.49 -11.24 19.46
N GLU A 148 -5.46 -11.11 18.62
CA GLU A 148 -4.27 -11.97 18.60
C GLU A 148 -3.31 -11.72 19.79
N GLY A 149 -3.62 -10.76 20.66
CA GLY A 149 -2.85 -10.47 21.87
C GLY A 149 -1.73 -9.45 21.70
N SER A 150 -1.60 -8.83 20.53
CA SER A 150 -0.65 -7.74 20.32
C SER A 150 -1.06 -6.48 21.10
N LYS A 151 -0.07 -5.72 21.59
CA LYS A 151 -0.30 -4.51 22.38
C LYS A 151 0.03 -3.26 21.58
N PRO A 152 -0.81 -2.20 21.62
CA PRO A 152 -0.48 -0.94 20.95
C PRO A 152 0.85 -0.34 21.44
N ASP A 153 1.67 0.12 20.51
CA ASP A 153 2.91 0.86 20.76
C ASP A 153 2.72 2.32 20.34
N PHE A 154 2.26 3.15 21.27
CA PHE A 154 1.96 4.56 21.00
C PHE A 154 3.20 5.38 20.63
N GLN A 155 4.37 5.05 21.19
CA GLN A 155 5.59 5.79 20.90
C GLN A 155 5.99 5.62 19.43
N ARG A 156 6.01 4.37 18.94
CA ARG A 156 6.26 4.10 17.53
C ARG A 156 5.11 4.59 16.65
N SER A 157 3.87 4.48 17.13
CA SER A 157 2.71 4.98 16.38
C SER A 157 2.81 6.47 16.07
N LEU A 158 3.16 7.29 17.07
CA LEU A 158 3.36 8.73 16.91
C LEU A 158 4.59 9.04 16.04
N ARG A 159 5.66 8.25 16.18
CA ARG A 159 6.88 8.43 15.38
C ARG A 159 6.63 8.27 13.89
N TYR A 160 5.82 7.29 13.49
CA TYR A 160 5.63 6.95 12.09
C TYR A 160 4.28 7.43 11.51
N GLY A 161 3.33 7.86 12.36
CA GLY A 161 1.98 8.22 11.92
C GLY A 161 1.16 7.02 11.44
N THR A 162 1.52 5.82 11.89
CA THR A 162 0.97 4.53 11.47
C THR A 162 0.79 3.69 12.74
N LEU A 163 -0.31 2.95 12.90
CA LEU A 163 -0.58 2.28 14.17
C LEU A 163 0.40 1.10 14.38
N ALA A 164 1.30 1.26 15.34
CA ALA A 164 2.30 0.25 15.66
C ALA A 164 1.80 -0.66 16.78
N PHE A 165 2.10 -1.95 16.66
CA PHE A 165 1.86 -2.95 17.68
C PHE A 165 3.17 -3.61 18.09
N LYS A 166 3.23 -3.99 19.37
CA LYS A 166 4.28 -4.83 19.93
C LYS A 166 3.68 -6.18 20.27
N ARG A 167 4.29 -7.26 19.76
CA ARG A 167 3.96 -8.62 20.21
C ARG A 167 4.44 -8.84 21.64
N SER A 168 3.60 -9.46 22.45
CA SER A 168 4.06 -10.16 23.65
C SER A 168 4.69 -11.49 23.24
N SER A 169 5.67 -11.93 24.04
CA SER A 169 6.09 -13.33 24.05
C SER A 169 5.28 -14.07 25.10
N ASP A 170 4.86 -15.28 24.79
CA ASP A 170 4.38 -16.22 25.79
C ASP A 170 5.52 -16.58 26.77
N PRO A 171 5.21 -17.09 27.98
CA PRO A 171 6.23 -17.43 28.98
C PRO A 171 7.27 -18.47 28.51
N ASP A 172 6.97 -19.23 27.47
CA ASP A 172 7.86 -20.20 26.83
C ASP A 172 8.73 -19.60 25.71
N GLY A 173 8.62 -18.29 25.48
CA GLY A 173 9.38 -17.56 24.46
C GLY A 173 8.78 -17.63 23.06
N THR A 174 7.65 -18.32 22.87
CA THR A 174 6.93 -18.29 21.59
C THR A 174 6.25 -16.93 21.39
N LEU A 175 6.17 -16.47 20.14
CA LEU A 175 5.45 -15.23 19.80
C LEU A 175 3.97 -15.57 19.62
N ASN A 176 3.07 -14.81 20.25
CA ASN A 176 1.63 -15.05 20.15
C ASN A 176 1.14 -14.89 18.69
N GLY A 177 0.29 -15.83 18.27
CA GLY A 177 -0.80 -15.56 17.32
C GLY A 177 -0.56 -15.59 15.81
N SER A 178 0.66 -15.55 15.25
CA SER A 178 0.91 -15.97 13.84
C SER A 178 2.40 -16.19 13.54
N THR A 179 2.71 -17.21 12.75
CA THR A 179 4.07 -17.75 12.50
C THR A 179 4.97 -16.89 11.60
N ALA A 180 4.53 -15.72 11.13
CA ALA A 180 5.41 -14.77 10.45
C ALA A 180 5.78 -13.63 11.40
N LEU A 181 7.08 -13.32 11.45
CA LEU A 181 7.71 -12.41 12.40
C LEU A 181 7.24 -10.96 12.29
N ALA A 182 6.55 -10.61 11.21
CA ALA A 182 5.95 -9.32 11.03
C ALA A 182 4.85 -9.43 9.95
N TYR A 183 3.62 -9.06 10.31
CA TYR A 183 2.53 -8.90 9.36
C TYR A 183 2.10 -7.44 9.46
N SER A 184 2.33 -6.70 8.40
CA SER A 184 1.76 -5.38 8.18
C SER A 184 0.53 -5.54 7.31
N ASN A 185 -0.62 -5.31 7.91
CA ASN A 185 -1.87 -5.14 7.20
C ASN A 185 -2.31 -3.69 7.38
N ALA A 186 -2.71 -3.09 6.26
CA ALA A 186 -3.51 -1.87 6.23
C ALA A 186 -3.23 -0.86 7.35
N ASN A 187 -2.25 0.03 7.14
CA ASN A 187 -1.80 1.10 8.05
C ASN A 187 -1.49 0.71 9.50
N THR A 188 -1.31 -0.59 9.74
CA THR A 188 -0.74 -1.12 10.96
C THR A 188 0.51 -1.91 10.67
N PHE A 189 1.42 -1.93 11.64
CA PHE A 189 2.55 -2.83 11.59
C PHE A 189 2.90 -3.34 12.97
N THR A 190 3.50 -4.53 13.01
CA THR A 190 3.87 -5.19 14.24
C THR A 190 5.37 -5.36 14.29
N THR A 191 5.97 -5.00 15.42
CA THR A 191 7.40 -5.19 15.68
C THR A 191 7.64 -5.96 16.97
N ASN A 192 8.87 -6.46 17.13
CA ASN A 192 9.32 -6.97 18.42
C ASN A 192 9.52 -5.83 19.46
N ALA A 193 9.95 -6.19 20.67
CA ALA A 193 10.19 -5.22 21.74
C ALA A 193 11.16 -4.10 21.35
N ASP A 194 12.20 -4.44 20.60
CA ASP A 194 13.28 -3.53 20.20
C ASP A 194 12.91 -2.71 18.95
N GLY A 195 11.83 -3.09 18.24
CA GLY A 195 11.40 -2.39 17.03
C GLY A 195 12.18 -2.80 15.80
N ALA A 196 12.85 -3.96 15.86
CA ALA A 196 13.53 -4.53 14.71
C ALA A 196 12.53 -4.79 13.59
N HIS A 197 12.99 -4.60 12.35
CA HIS A 197 12.19 -4.72 11.11
C HIS A 197 11.12 -3.64 10.91
N ALA A 198 11.04 -2.61 11.77
CA ALA A 198 10.11 -1.50 11.56
C ALA A 198 10.28 -0.84 10.18
N GLY A 199 11.51 -0.72 9.68
CA GLY A 199 11.77 -0.17 8.34
C GLY A 199 11.13 -1.00 7.21
N HIS A 200 11.22 -2.33 7.30
CA HIS A 200 10.61 -3.28 6.36
C HIS A 200 9.07 -3.17 6.42
N GLU A 201 8.50 -3.25 7.62
CA GLU A 201 7.06 -3.20 7.78
C GLU A 201 6.44 -1.85 7.39
N LEU A 202 7.19 -0.76 7.58
CA LEU A 202 6.75 0.55 7.13
C LEU A 202 6.65 0.61 5.60
N VAL A 203 7.47 -0.14 4.84
CA VAL A 203 7.33 -0.23 3.39
C VAL A 203 5.96 -0.79 3.03
N HIS A 204 5.52 -1.86 3.68
CA HIS A 204 4.19 -2.42 3.46
C HIS A 204 3.07 -1.45 3.83
N THR A 205 3.22 -0.66 4.89
CA THR A 205 2.23 0.38 5.24
C THR A 205 2.14 1.48 4.18
N PHE A 206 3.18 1.66 3.38
CA PHE A 206 3.19 2.61 2.28
C PHE A 206 2.77 2.00 0.94
N GLN A 207 3.05 0.71 0.72
CA GLN A 207 2.39 -0.06 -0.35
C GLN A 207 0.87 -0.08 -0.14
N TYR A 208 0.41 -0.13 1.11
CA TYR A 208 -0.99 0.09 1.46
C TYR A 208 -1.53 1.41 0.90
N ARG A 209 -0.81 2.53 1.09
CA ARG A 209 -1.27 3.80 0.53
C ARG A 209 -1.35 3.78 -1.00
N ARG A 210 -0.35 3.19 -1.67
CA ARG A 210 -0.33 3.06 -3.13
C ARG A 210 -1.54 2.28 -3.63
N ASP A 211 -1.84 1.17 -2.97
CA ASP A 211 -2.78 0.18 -3.49
C ASP A 211 -4.21 0.37 -2.98
N ALA A 212 -4.41 0.94 -1.79
CA ALA A 212 -5.73 1.17 -1.18
C ALA A 212 -6.66 2.02 -2.05
N MET A 213 -6.10 2.82 -2.96
CA MET A 213 -6.84 3.69 -3.86
C MET A 213 -6.89 3.18 -5.30
N TYR A 214 -6.41 1.96 -5.56
CA TYR A 214 -6.70 1.29 -6.81
C TYR A 214 -8.20 1.10 -6.99
N PRO A 215 -8.69 0.95 -8.23
CA PRO A 215 -10.13 0.86 -8.50
C PRO A 215 -10.79 -0.44 -7.97
N LEU A 216 -10.07 -1.29 -7.23
CA LEU A 216 -10.59 -2.52 -6.61
C LEU A 216 -11.27 -2.20 -5.27
N ARG A 217 -12.57 -1.89 -5.29
CA ARG A 217 -13.35 -1.57 -4.10
C ARG A 217 -14.33 -2.68 -3.78
N ILE A 218 -14.62 -2.91 -2.51
CA ILE A 218 -15.61 -3.91 -2.10
C ILE A 218 -17.00 -3.55 -2.62
N GLY A 219 -17.30 -2.25 -2.76
CA GLY A 219 -18.53 -1.77 -3.40
C GLY A 219 -18.70 -2.19 -4.86
N ASN A 220 -17.63 -2.50 -5.58
CA ASN A 220 -17.71 -3.06 -6.93
C ASN A 220 -18.27 -4.49 -6.95
N PHE A 221 -18.13 -5.23 -5.84
CA PHE A 221 -18.58 -6.61 -5.70
C PHE A 221 -19.90 -6.72 -4.96
N ILE A 222 -20.19 -5.77 -4.05
CA ILE A 222 -21.40 -5.73 -3.25
C ILE A 222 -22.19 -4.46 -3.58
N LYS A 223 -23.27 -4.63 -4.37
CA LYS A 223 -24.14 -3.53 -4.80
C LYS A 223 -24.72 -2.77 -3.60
N GLY A 224 -24.66 -1.44 -3.64
CA GLY A 224 -25.19 -0.55 -2.60
C GLY A 224 -24.29 -0.39 -1.38
N LEU A 225 -23.13 -1.05 -1.35
CA LEU A 225 -22.16 -0.87 -0.26
C LEU A 225 -21.44 0.47 -0.36
N ASP A 226 -21.09 0.93 -1.57
CA ASP A 226 -20.51 2.27 -1.79
C ASP A 226 -21.44 3.38 -1.28
N GLU A 227 -22.75 3.23 -1.46
CA GLU A 227 -23.77 4.18 -0.98
C GLU A 227 -23.85 4.21 0.54
N ARG A 228 -23.63 3.06 1.21
CA ARG A 228 -23.63 2.95 2.68
C ARG A 228 -22.33 3.40 3.32
N LEU A 229 -21.20 3.19 2.66
CA LEU A 229 -19.88 3.58 3.16
C LEU A 229 -19.56 5.04 2.83
N GLY A 230 -20.01 5.54 1.67
CA GLY A 230 -19.50 6.75 1.00
C GLY A 230 -19.52 8.05 1.80
N ASP A 231 -20.36 8.15 2.82
CA ASP A 231 -20.45 9.35 3.65
C ASP A 231 -19.58 9.30 4.91
N SER A 232 -19.39 8.10 5.48
CA SER A 232 -18.79 7.93 6.81
C SER A 232 -17.46 7.18 6.81
N TRP A 233 -17.20 6.35 5.80
CA TRP A 233 -16.04 5.46 5.73
C TRP A 233 -15.29 5.61 4.43
N VAL A 234 -13.99 5.27 4.46
CA VAL A 234 -13.18 5.07 3.26
C VAL A 234 -13.16 3.59 2.93
N ASP A 235 -13.59 3.23 1.72
CA ASP A 235 -13.35 1.90 1.17
C ASP A 235 -11.89 1.82 0.69
N ASP A 236 -11.02 1.29 1.56
CA ASP A 236 -9.60 1.02 1.32
C ASP A 236 -9.32 -0.49 1.13
N THR A 237 -10.32 -1.24 0.63
CA THR A 237 -10.23 -2.70 0.43
C THR A 237 -9.29 -3.14 -0.67
N ALA A 238 -8.95 -2.24 -1.59
CA ALA A 238 -8.10 -2.53 -2.74
C ALA A 238 -6.76 -3.18 -2.39
N TRP A 239 -6.12 -2.75 -1.30
CA TRP A 239 -4.87 -3.34 -0.86
C TRP A 239 -5.05 -4.78 -0.39
N SER A 240 -6.03 -5.06 0.48
CA SER A 240 -6.28 -6.43 0.98
C SER A 240 -6.64 -7.37 -0.15
N MET A 241 -7.36 -6.87 -1.16
CA MET A 241 -7.66 -7.62 -2.37
C MET A 241 -6.40 -7.92 -3.19
N ASN A 242 -5.52 -6.92 -3.42
CA ASN A 242 -4.27 -7.11 -4.14
C ASN A 242 -3.36 -8.12 -3.43
N TRP A 243 -3.19 -7.96 -2.13
CA TRP A 243 -2.44 -8.87 -1.28
C TRP A 243 -2.99 -10.30 -1.34
N GLY A 244 -4.30 -10.46 -1.11
CA GLY A 244 -4.96 -11.76 -1.13
C GLY A 244 -4.83 -12.49 -2.48
N LEU A 245 -4.89 -11.75 -3.59
CA LEU A 245 -4.66 -12.30 -4.93
C LEU A 245 -3.22 -12.80 -5.12
N GLN A 246 -2.23 -12.07 -4.60
CA GLN A 246 -0.83 -12.50 -4.66
C GLN A 246 -0.58 -13.74 -3.80
N CYS A 247 -1.17 -13.81 -2.60
CA CYS A 247 -1.09 -15.00 -1.75
C CYS A 247 -1.76 -16.22 -2.39
N ALA A 248 -2.93 -16.05 -2.99
CA ALA A 248 -3.64 -17.13 -3.68
C ALA A 248 -2.84 -17.65 -4.89
N TRP A 249 -2.18 -16.75 -5.63
CA TRP A 249 -1.25 -17.13 -6.70
C TRP A 249 -0.05 -17.92 -6.15
N ALA A 250 0.51 -17.51 -5.02
CA ALA A 250 1.64 -18.21 -4.41
C ALA A 250 1.25 -19.63 -3.99
N ASP A 251 0.09 -19.80 -3.35
CA ASP A 251 -0.47 -21.12 -3.01
C ASP A 251 -0.66 -22.00 -4.26
N ALA A 252 -1.28 -21.46 -5.31
CA ALA A 252 -1.55 -22.20 -6.54
C ALA A 252 -0.30 -22.61 -7.31
N THR A 253 0.84 -21.96 -7.05
CA THR A 253 2.11 -22.19 -7.76
C THR A 253 3.21 -22.79 -6.88
N GLY A 254 2.91 -23.13 -5.62
CA GLY A 254 3.87 -23.69 -4.66
C GLY A 254 4.99 -22.71 -4.28
N ARG A 255 4.71 -21.40 -4.32
CA ARG A 255 5.65 -20.31 -3.97
C ARG A 255 5.45 -19.86 -2.53
N SER A 256 6.47 -19.23 -1.94
CA SER A 256 6.37 -18.70 -0.57
C SER A 256 5.59 -17.39 -0.52
N LYS A 257 4.60 -17.28 0.36
CA LYS A 257 3.90 -16.00 0.61
C LYS A 257 4.80 -14.96 1.24
N ASP A 258 5.77 -15.41 2.03
CA ASP A 258 6.65 -14.53 2.81
C ASP A 258 7.83 -14.02 1.98
N PHE A 259 8.08 -14.56 0.78
CA PHE A 259 9.27 -14.20 0.00
C PHE A 259 9.03 -14.05 -1.49
N ASP A 260 8.01 -14.72 -2.04
CA ASP A 260 7.86 -14.83 -3.49
C ASP A 260 6.83 -13.89 -4.09
N ILE A 261 5.92 -13.35 -3.29
CA ILE A 261 4.92 -12.41 -3.78
C ILE A 261 5.56 -11.05 -4.10
N PRO A 262 5.05 -10.33 -5.13
CA PRO A 262 5.59 -9.04 -5.53
C PRO A 262 5.78 -8.04 -4.40
N MET A 263 4.81 -7.94 -3.48
CA MET A 263 4.86 -6.95 -2.39
C MET A 263 5.98 -7.22 -1.39
N GLU A 264 6.21 -8.48 -1.03
CA GLU A 264 7.35 -8.91 -0.19
C GLU A 264 8.68 -8.69 -0.91
N LYS A 265 8.77 -9.05 -2.18
CA LYS A 265 9.98 -8.83 -2.98
C LYS A 265 10.36 -7.36 -3.08
N GLU A 266 9.39 -6.46 -3.21
CA GLU A 266 9.59 -5.02 -3.16
C GLU A 266 10.13 -4.56 -1.80
N ALA A 267 9.55 -5.02 -0.69
CA ALA A 267 9.98 -4.65 0.66
C ALA A 267 11.41 -5.13 0.95
N TYR A 268 11.72 -6.39 0.67
CA TYR A 268 13.07 -6.93 0.81
C TYR A 268 14.09 -6.22 -0.09
N TYR A 269 13.73 -5.92 -1.34
CA TYR A 269 14.62 -5.17 -2.23
C TYR A 269 14.93 -3.78 -1.67
N LEU A 270 13.89 -3.04 -1.24
CA LEU A 270 14.06 -1.71 -0.68
C LEU A 270 14.92 -1.75 0.58
N GLU A 271 14.67 -2.72 1.47
CA GLU A 271 15.47 -2.91 2.68
C GLU A 271 16.95 -3.20 2.35
N GLN A 272 17.23 -4.22 1.55
CA GLN A 272 18.60 -4.57 1.18
C GLN A 272 19.31 -3.42 0.46
N LYS A 273 18.64 -2.80 -0.52
CA LYS A 273 19.27 -1.78 -1.36
C LYS A 273 19.54 -0.50 -0.61
N TYR A 274 18.60 -0.06 0.22
CA TYR A 274 18.65 1.25 0.83
C TYR A 274 19.14 1.20 2.26
N ARG A 275 18.71 0.23 3.09
CA ARG A 275 19.16 0.12 4.50
C ARG A 275 20.55 -0.49 4.63
N ASP A 276 20.77 -1.65 4.01
CA ASP A 276 22.00 -2.46 4.14
C ASP A 276 22.73 -2.69 2.78
N PRO A 277 23.21 -1.63 2.09
CA PRO A 277 23.68 -1.71 0.70
C PRO A 277 24.96 -2.55 0.47
N TRP A 278 25.54 -3.13 1.52
CA TRP A 278 26.83 -3.82 1.52
C TRP A 278 26.74 -5.32 1.84
N ARG A 279 25.54 -5.91 1.79
CA ARG A 279 25.34 -7.36 1.75
C ARG A 279 25.16 -7.86 0.33
#